data_AF-A0A917ZC49-F1
#
_entry.id   AF-A0A917ZC49-F1
#
_cell.length_a   1.000
_cell.length_b   1.000
_cell.length_c   1.000
_cell.angle_alpha   90.00
_cell.angle_beta   90.00
_cell.angle_gamma   90.00
#
_symmetry.space_group_name_H-M   'P 1'
#
loop_
_entity.id
_entity.type
_entity.pdbx_description
1 polymer ?
#
loop_
_entity_poly.entity_id
_entity_poly.type
_entity_poly.pdbx_seq_one_letter_code
_entity_poly.pdbx_strand_id
1 'polypeptide(L)' 'MVTIKVECPANVNTDRQREFADTVIGAAVDMLGVERTGVRLDLTDEDEKRARREAAFWAAAWSGC' A
#
# COMPACT_ATOMS: atom_id res chain seq x y z
N MET A 1 14.86 3.68 -10.29
CA MET A 1 14.16 3.32 -9.04
C MET A 1 12.68 3.25 -9.33
N VAL A 2 12.04 2.11 -9.06
CA VAL A 2 10.62 1.83 -9.35
C VAL A 2 9.87 1.77 -8.03
N THR A 3 8.76 2.49 -7.94
CA THR A 3 7.88 2.46 -6.76
C THR A 3 6.55 1.83 -7.14
N ILE A 4 6.17 0.76 -6.45
CA ILE A 4 4.90 0.06 -6.64
C ILE A 4 4.05 0.33 -5.42
N LYS A 5 2.91 0.99 -5.62
CA LYS A 5 1.92 1.23 -4.57
C LYS A 5 0.86 0.15 -4.64
N VAL A 6 0.64 -0.55 -3.54
CA VAL A 6 -0.40 -1.58 -3.45
C VAL A 6 -1.28 -1.27 -2.25
N GLU A 7 -2.57 -1.22 -2.51
CA GLU A 7 -3.60 -1.10 -1.49
C GLU A 7 -3.95 -2.52 -1.04
N CYS A 8 -3.68 -2.83 0.23
CA CYS A 8 -3.90 -4.15 0.78
C CYS A 8 -5.05 -4.09 1.81
N PRO A 9 -6.00 -5.02 1.79
CA PRO A 9 -7.04 -5.06 2.80
C PRO A 9 -6.45 -5.43 4.17
N ALA A 10 -6.90 -4.78 5.24
CA ALA A 10 -6.32 -4.91 6.59
C ALA A 10 -6.36 -6.33 7.17
N ASN A 11 -7.20 -7.20 6.61
CA ASN A 11 -7.35 -8.58 7.06
C ASN A 11 -6.29 -9.54 6.48
N VAL A 12 -5.30 -9.03 5.72
CA VAL A 12 -4.18 -9.84 5.26
C VAL A 12 -3.10 -9.85 6.34
N ASN A 13 -2.89 -11.02 6.95
CA ASN A 13 -1.83 -11.22 7.93
C ASN A 13 -0.44 -10.91 7.33
N THR A 14 0.46 -10.36 8.15
CA THR A 14 1.84 -9.97 7.83
C THR A 14 2.62 -11.02 7.04
N ASP A 15 2.40 -12.30 7.31
CA ASP A 15 3.08 -13.39 6.61
C ASP A 15 2.69 -13.43 5.12
N ARG A 16 1.40 -13.31 4.82
CA ARG A 16 0.89 -13.21 3.44
C ARG A 16 1.30 -11.91 2.76
N GLN A 17 1.36 -10.80 3.50
CA GLN A 17 1.86 -9.53 2.95
C GLN A 17 3.32 -9.66 2.50
N ARG A 18 4.13 -10.41 3.26
CA ARG A 18 5.53 -10.68 2.94
C ARG A 18 5.68 -11.56 1.69
N GLU A 19 4.91 -12.64 1.58
CA GLU A 19 4.91 -13.50 0.39
C GLU A 19 4.48 -12.72 -0.87
N PHE A 20 3.44 -11.89 -0.74
CA PHE A 20 2.98 -11.02 -1.80
C PHE A 20 4.06 -10.01 -2.21
N ALA A 21 4.72 -9.36 -1.24
CA ALA A 21 5.79 -8.41 -1.50
C ALA A 21 6.96 -9.05 -2.24
N ASP A 22 7.37 -10.26 -1.83
CA ASP A 22 8.45 -10.99 -2.50
C ASP A 22 8.11 -11.30 -3.96
N THR A 23 6.87 -11.76 -4.19
CA THR A 23 6.35 -12.08 -5.53
C THR A 23 6.34 -10.85 -6.43
N VAL A 24 5.79 -9.72 -5.95
CA VAL A 24 5.71 -8.47 -6.74
C VAL A 24 7.10 -7.92 -7.05
N ILE A 25 8.01 -7.95 -6.07
CA ILE A 25 9.38 -7.50 -6.28
C ILE A 25 10.09 -8.41 -7.29
N GLY A 26 9.95 -9.73 -7.18
CA GLY A 26 10.53 -10.68 -8.13
C GLY A 26 10.01 -10.46 -9.56
N ALA A 27 8.70 -10.27 -9.71
CA ALA A 27 8.06 -9.98 -10.99
C ALA A 27 8.53 -8.63 -11.57
N ALA A 28 8.73 -7.61 -10.73
CA ALA A 28 9.23 -6.31 -11.18
C ALA A 28 10.68 -6.37 -11.63
N VAL A 29 11.52 -7.14 -10.93
CA VAL A 29 12.92 -7.39 -11.33
C VAL A 29 12.97 -8.08 -12.70
N ASP A 30 12.15 -9.13 -12.88
CA ASP A 30 12.09 -9.91 -14.11
C ASP A 30 11.58 -9.08 -15.31
N MET A 31 10.43 -8.39 -15.14
CA MET A 31 9.80 -7.66 -16.23
C MET A 31 10.49 -6.34 -16.59
N LEU A 32 11.04 -5.63 -15.60
CA LEU A 32 11.62 -4.29 -15.81
C LEU A 32 13.15 -4.32 -15.91
N GLY A 33 13.78 -5.48 -15.68
CA GLY A 33 15.24 -5.63 -15.69
C GLY A 33 15.95 -4.76 -14.64
N VAL A 34 15.24 -4.41 -13.55
CA VAL A 34 15.78 -3.56 -12.48
C VAL A 34 16.34 -4.39 -11.35
N GLU A 35 17.34 -3.84 -10.64
CA GLU A 35 17.88 -4.47 -9.44
C GLU A 35 16.84 -4.49 -8.31
N ARG A 36 16.86 -5.53 -7.48
CA ARG A 36 15.92 -5.70 -6.36
C ARG A 36 15.93 -4.51 -5.38
N THR A 37 17.10 -3.92 -5.18
CA THR A 37 17.32 -2.71 -4.37
C THR A 37 16.71 -1.44 -4.99
N GLY A 38 16.45 -1.47 -6.29
CA GLY A 38 15.80 -0.40 -7.04
C GLY A 38 14.27 -0.42 -6.95
N VAL A 39 13.67 -1.43 -6.32
CA VAL A 39 12.21 -1.58 -6.18
C VAL A 39 11.78 -1.22 -4.77
N ARG A 40 10.86 -0.26 -4.66
CA ARG A 40 10.20 0.11 -3.40
C ARG A 40 8.73 -0.30 -3.46
N LEU A 41 8.32 -1.20 -2.58
CA LEU A 41 6.91 -1.55 -2.40
C LEU A 41 6.33 -0.73 -1.25
N ASP A 42 5.27 0.01 -1.53
CA ASP A 42 4.50 0.78 -0.55
C ASP A 42 3.16 0.08 -0.34
N LEU A 43 3.04 -0.62 0.79
CA LEU A 43 1.81 -1.26 1.22
C LEU A 43 1.03 -0.24 2.03
N THR A 44 -0.08 0.27 1.49
CA THR A 44 -0.98 1.11 2.27
C THR A 44 -2.18 0.30 2.73
N ASP A 45 -2.47 0.37 4.02
CA ASP A 45 -3.65 -0.23 4.61
C ASP A 45 -4.91 0.52 4.16
N GLU A 46 -5.83 -0.18 3.49
CA GLU A 46 -7.06 0.43 2.99
C GLU A 46 -7.96 0.93 4.12
N ASP A 47 -7.96 0.27 5.28
CA ASP A 47 -8.74 0.68 6.44
C ASP A 47 -8.17 1.97 7.06
N GLU A 48 -6.85 2.15 7.11
CA GLU A 48 -6.25 3.43 7.54
C GLU A 48 -6.61 4.58 6.58
N LYS A 49 -6.57 4.36 5.26
CA LYS A 49 -7.01 5.37 4.27
C LYS A 49 -8.51 5.66 4.39
N ARG A 50 -9.32 4.62 4.63
CA ARG A 50 -10.77 4.76 4.82
C ARG A 50 -11.07 5.51 6.12
N ALA A 51 -10.45 5.15 7.24
CA ALA A 51 -10.55 5.82 8.52
C ALA A 51 -10.13 7.29 8.42
N ARG A 52 -9.06 7.60 7.68
CA ARG A 52 -8.64 8.98 7.43
C ARG A 52 -9.65 9.78 6.61
N ARG A 53 -10.27 9.16 5.59
CA ARG A 53 -11.35 9.79 4.81
C ARG A 53 -12.60 10.00 5.66
N GLU A 54 -12.98 9.03 6.47
CA GLU A 54 -14.12 9.15 7.39
C GLU A 54 -13.84 10.21 8.46
N ALA A 55 -12.65 10.22 9.07
CA ALA A 55 -12.26 11.24 10.03
C ALA A 55 -12.24 12.65 9.42
N ALA A 56 -11.76 12.81 8.18
CA ALA A 56 -11.80 14.08 7.46
C ALA A 56 -13.24 14.48 7.10
N PHE A 57 -14.08 13.52 6.70
CA PHE A 57 -15.50 13.74 6.44
C PHE A 57 -16.23 14.20 7.71
N TRP A 58 -16.01 13.54 8.84
CA TRP A 58 -16.58 13.94 10.13
C TRP A 58 -16.02 15.28 10.61
N ALA A 59 -14.72 15.55 10.48
CA ALA A 59 -14.16 16.85 10.80
C ALA A 59 -14.82 17.98 9.99
N ALA A 60 -15.08 17.75 8.69
CA ALA A 60 -15.78 18.71 7.84
C ALA A 60 -17.28 18.83 8.19
N ALA A 61 -17.94 17.73 8.56
CA ALA A 61 -19.35 17.72 8.93
C ALA A 61 -19.64 18.45 10.26
N TRP A 62 -18.66 18.53 11.16
CA TRP A 62 -18.77 19.23 12.45
C TRP A 62 -18.11 20.61 12.45
N SER A 63 -17.30 20.93 11.43
CA SER A 63 -16.74 22.27 11.17
C SER A 63 -17.64 23.08 10.22
N GLY A 64 -18.96 22.95 10.36
CA GLY A 64 -19.93 23.81 9.69
C GLY A 64 -19.80 25.24 10.21
N CYS A 65 -19.31 26.12 9.36
CA CYS A 65 -19.42 27.57 9.47
C CYS A 65 -20.65 28.05 8.68
#